data_AF-A0AA37LXH2-F1
#
_entry.id   AF-A0AA37LXH2-F1
#
_cell.length_a   1.000
_cell.length_b   1.000
_cell.length_c   1.000
_cell.angle_alpha   90.00
_cell.angle_beta   90.00
_cell.angle_gamma   90.00
#
_symmetry.space_group_name_H-M   'P 1'
#
loop_
_entity.id
_entity.type
_entity.pdbx_description
1 polymer ?
#
loop_
_entity_poly.entity_id
_entity_poly.type
_entity_poly.pdbx_seq_one_letter_code
_entity_poly.pdbx_strand_id
1 'polypeptide(L)'
;MASQSTSTSSQAFLHVPRDGSGSHPSSNRESTSTSTSEKGRRYLSPLKTRYLERYYARQNVTARRPLAMAQLNMELDPLWQDLDWAIGQMLIMGWDGTEVTPQIRSLIRDHHLGTIILTAKNLKSAQETAKLVKELQTIAHQAGHPKPLLIALDQENGGVNSLFDEDYVCQFPSAMGVAATGRVELAYEVSKATATEVGACGINFMLGPVLDVLSNARYQPVGVRATGDDPQEVSQYGIAAINGIRDAGLACCGKHFPSYGNLDFLGSSLDVPIITQTLEELSLSALVPFRNAIATGKLDAMFVGDVVSRTPP
;
A
#
# COMPACT_ATOMS: atom_id res chain seq x y z
N MET A 1 28.42 30.27 9.93
CA MET A 1 28.20 28.92 10.48
C MET A 1 26.77 28.87 11.01
N ALA A 2 25.85 28.33 10.23
CA ALA A 2 24.47 28.12 10.67
C ALA A 2 23.99 26.82 10.02
N SER A 3 23.84 25.79 10.86
CA SER A 3 23.30 24.49 10.53
C SER A 3 21.78 24.59 10.33
N GLN A 4 21.27 24.23 9.16
CA GLN A 4 19.86 23.99 8.94
C GLN A 4 19.63 22.47 8.93
N SER A 5 18.92 22.00 9.94
CA SER A 5 18.40 20.66 10.09
C SER A 5 17.20 20.48 9.17
N THR A 6 17.27 19.51 8.25
CA THR A 6 16.13 19.03 7.48
C THR A 6 15.27 18.11 8.35
N SER A 7 13.99 18.45 8.53
CA SER A 7 12.99 17.57 9.16
C SER A 7 12.06 17.03 8.08
N THR A 8 11.93 15.70 8.04
CA THR A 8 11.00 14.94 7.20
C THR A 8 9.58 15.11 7.73
N SER A 9 8.66 15.49 6.84
CA SER A 9 7.31 15.94 7.16
C SER A 9 6.41 14.79 7.61
N SER A 10 6.00 14.85 8.88
CA SER A 10 4.80 14.20 9.42
C SER A 10 3.54 14.95 8.96
N GLN A 11 2.43 14.23 8.94
CA GLN A 11 1.09 14.68 8.52
C GLN A 11 0.68 16.01 9.18
N ALA A 12 0.20 16.97 8.38
CA ALA A 12 -0.31 18.25 8.84
C ALA A 12 -1.71 18.09 9.48
N PHE A 13 -1.84 18.49 10.74
CA PHE A 13 -3.11 18.51 11.49
C PHE A 13 -3.81 19.88 11.39
N LEU A 14 -5.12 19.86 11.14
CA LEU A 14 -6.04 20.97 11.40
C LEU A 14 -6.51 20.89 12.86
N HIS A 15 -6.18 21.89 13.67
CA HIS A 15 -6.62 22.01 15.06
C HIS A 15 -7.88 22.90 15.15
N VAL A 16 -8.97 22.37 15.70
CA VAL A 16 -10.17 23.14 16.09
C VAL A 16 -10.16 23.26 17.62
N PRO A 17 -10.20 24.47 18.20
CA PRO A 17 -10.17 24.62 19.65
C PRO A 17 -11.55 24.31 20.27
N ARG A 18 -11.56 23.61 21.40
CA ARG A 18 -12.71 23.53 22.31
C ARG A 18 -12.38 24.23 23.61
N ASP A 19 -13.05 25.35 23.86
CA ASP A 19 -13.21 25.95 25.18
C ASP A 19 -14.14 25.09 26.05
N GLY A 20 -13.87 25.05 27.36
CA GLY A 20 -14.81 24.49 28.33
C GLY A 20 -14.16 23.98 29.61
N SER A 21 -13.78 24.90 30.50
CA SER A 21 -13.43 24.64 31.89
C SER A 21 -14.64 24.11 32.69
N GLY A 22 -14.48 22.97 33.37
CA GLY A 22 -15.46 22.45 34.32
C GLY A 22 -14.81 21.52 35.33
N SER A 23 -14.57 22.03 36.53
CA SER A 23 -14.02 21.34 37.70
C SER A 23 -15.07 20.49 38.43
N HIS A 24 -14.73 19.28 38.87
CA HIS A 24 -14.96 18.81 40.26
C HIS A 24 -14.26 17.45 40.55
N PRO A 25 -13.96 17.12 41.83
CA PRO A 25 -12.87 16.22 42.23
C PRO A 25 -13.33 14.87 42.84
N SER A 26 -12.33 14.11 43.34
CA SER A 26 -12.38 12.92 44.22
C SER A 26 -12.48 11.57 43.50
N SER A 27 -11.84 10.47 43.90
CA SER A 27 -11.21 10.09 45.17
C SER A 27 -10.26 8.90 44.95
N ASN A 28 -9.14 8.88 45.67
CA ASN A 28 -8.29 7.70 45.88
C ASN A 28 -9.10 6.48 46.34
N ARG A 29 -8.87 5.33 45.70
CA ARG A 29 -8.97 4.02 46.35
C ARG A 29 -7.82 3.13 45.88
N GLU A 30 -6.87 2.92 46.78
CA GLU A 30 -6.03 1.74 46.79
C GLU A 30 -6.92 0.50 47.01
N SER A 31 -6.69 -0.54 46.23
CA SER A 31 -7.10 -1.90 46.59
C SER A 31 -5.98 -2.85 46.21
N THR A 32 -5.29 -3.33 47.24
CA THR A 32 -4.43 -4.51 47.21
C THR A 32 -5.30 -5.77 47.00
N SER A 33 -4.92 -6.64 46.07
CA SER A 33 -5.27 -8.06 46.13
C SER A 33 -4.23 -8.91 45.42
N THR A 34 -3.66 -9.83 46.18
CA THR A 34 -2.70 -10.86 45.82
C THR A 34 -3.29 -11.99 44.97
N SER A 35 -2.47 -12.43 44.00
CA SER A 35 -2.17 -13.79 43.53
C SER A 35 -3.26 -14.78 43.01
N THR A 36 -2.82 -15.48 41.96
CA THR A 36 -3.25 -16.79 41.40
C THR A 36 -4.44 -16.85 40.43
N SER A 37 -4.14 -17.04 39.15
CA SER A 37 -4.53 -18.29 38.46
C SER A 37 -3.70 -18.50 37.17
N GLU A 38 -2.73 -19.41 37.27
CA GLU A 38 -2.25 -20.19 36.13
C GLU A 38 -3.42 -21.05 35.62
N LYS A 39 -4.06 -20.68 34.52
CA LYS A 39 -4.94 -21.58 33.73
C LYS A 39 -5.15 -21.00 32.33
N GLY A 40 -4.15 -21.15 31.48
CA GLY A 40 -4.20 -20.66 30.10
C GLY A 40 -3.22 -21.29 29.13
N ARG A 41 -2.70 -22.51 29.41
CA ARG A 41 -1.95 -23.29 28.41
C ARG A 41 -2.79 -24.51 28.00
N ARG A 42 -3.64 -24.34 26.97
CA ARG A 42 -4.17 -25.48 26.22
C ARG A 42 -3.30 -25.69 24.99
N TYR A 43 -2.57 -26.79 25.02
CA TYR A 43 -1.81 -27.36 23.91
C TYR A 43 -2.66 -27.42 22.64
N LEU A 44 -2.17 -26.81 21.55
CA LEU A 44 -2.69 -27.00 20.21
C LEU A 44 -2.32 -28.41 19.74
N SER A 45 -3.34 -29.21 19.40
CA SER A 45 -3.19 -30.63 19.04
C SER A 45 -2.68 -30.84 17.60
N PRO A 46 -2.14 -32.04 17.27
CA PRO A 46 -1.63 -32.42 15.94
C PRO A 46 -2.64 -32.39 14.77
N LEU A 47 -3.90 -32.04 15.02
CA LEU A 47 -4.97 -32.07 14.02
C LEU A 47 -4.90 -30.93 12.99
N LYS A 48 -4.19 -29.82 13.27
CA LYS A 48 -4.06 -28.69 12.34
C LYS A 48 -3.01 -28.91 11.24
N THR A 49 -1.99 -29.74 11.45
CA THR A 49 -0.99 -30.08 10.43
C THR A 49 -1.64 -30.79 9.24
N ARG A 50 -2.62 -31.66 9.50
CA ARG A 50 -3.38 -32.35 8.45
C ARG A 50 -4.27 -31.42 7.62
N TYR A 51 -4.67 -30.26 8.15
CA TYR A 51 -5.46 -29.28 7.38
C TYR A 51 -4.60 -28.56 6.35
N LEU A 52 -3.41 -28.12 6.76
CA LEU A 52 -2.44 -27.50 5.85
C LEU A 52 -1.94 -28.49 4.79
N GLU A 53 -1.62 -29.73 5.18
CA GLU A 53 -1.25 -30.79 4.23
C GLU A 53 -2.37 -31.07 3.22
N ARG A 54 -3.64 -31.14 3.67
CA ARG A 54 -4.79 -31.32 2.77
C ARG A 54 -5.06 -30.09 1.90
N TYR A 55 -4.78 -28.88 2.38
CA TYR A 55 -4.91 -27.64 1.62
C TYR A 55 -3.88 -27.59 0.48
N TYR A 56 -2.60 -27.86 0.77
CA TYR A 56 -1.55 -27.94 -0.23
C TYR A 56 -1.76 -29.11 -1.22
N ALA A 57 -2.25 -30.26 -0.73
CA ALA A 57 -2.59 -31.40 -1.58
C ALA A 57 -3.78 -31.12 -2.52
N ARG A 58 -4.78 -30.34 -2.08
CA ARG A 58 -5.95 -29.95 -2.91
C ARG A 58 -5.61 -28.93 -3.99
N GLN A 59 -4.56 -28.13 -3.81
CA GLN A 59 -4.14 -27.12 -4.79
C GLN A 59 -3.18 -27.65 -5.87
N ASN A 60 -2.89 -28.96 -5.94
CA ASN A 60 -1.89 -29.50 -6.87
C ASN A 60 -0.54 -28.76 -6.80
N VAL A 61 -0.19 -28.23 -5.61
CA VAL A 61 1.16 -27.73 -5.34
C VAL A 61 2.03 -28.94 -5.03
N THR A 62 2.11 -29.89 -5.96
CA THR A 62 3.23 -30.81 -6.00
C THR A 62 4.47 -29.95 -6.19
N ALA A 63 5.41 -30.04 -5.25
CA ALA A 63 6.76 -29.51 -5.40
C ALA A 63 7.24 -29.88 -6.82
N ARG A 64 7.21 -28.89 -7.72
CA ARG A 64 7.77 -29.07 -9.05
C ARG A 64 9.22 -29.46 -8.79
N ARG A 65 9.64 -30.61 -9.32
CA ARG A 65 11.05 -30.98 -9.40
C ARG A 65 11.83 -29.72 -9.77
N PRO A 66 12.97 -29.41 -9.13
CA PRO A 66 13.79 -28.32 -9.59
C PRO A 66 13.99 -28.55 -11.09
N LEU A 67 13.53 -27.60 -11.90
CA LEU A 67 13.88 -27.58 -13.30
C LEU A 67 15.40 -27.75 -13.30
N ALA A 68 15.88 -28.83 -13.92
CA ALA A 68 17.31 -28.94 -14.19
C ALA A 68 17.70 -27.58 -14.78
N MET A 69 18.69 -26.93 -14.16
CA MET A 69 19.27 -25.68 -14.64
C MET A 69 19.97 -25.97 -15.98
N ALA A 70 19.19 -26.30 -17.00
CA ALA A 70 19.56 -26.08 -18.37
C ALA A 70 19.96 -24.62 -18.41
N GLN A 71 21.18 -24.34 -18.83
CA GLN A 71 21.70 -23.00 -19.01
C GLN A 71 20.65 -22.20 -19.78
N LEU A 72 19.82 -21.44 -19.07
CA LEU A 72 19.05 -20.38 -19.65
C LEU A 72 20.10 -19.33 -20.01
N ASN A 73 20.64 -19.42 -21.22
CA ASN A 73 21.16 -18.26 -21.94
C ASN A 73 19.95 -17.34 -22.20
N MET A 74 19.40 -16.76 -21.14
CA MET A 74 18.55 -15.59 -21.26
C MET A 74 19.52 -14.45 -21.44
N GLU A 75 19.74 -14.04 -22.70
CA GLU A 75 20.16 -12.68 -22.94
C GLU A 75 19.12 -11.80 -22.22
N LEU A 76 19.58 -11.09 -21.19
CA LEU A 76 18.73 -10.13 -20.51
C LEU A 76 18.30 -9.07 -21.53
N ASP A 77 17.10 -8.51 -21.36
CA ASP A 77 16.67 -7.34 -22.14
C ASP A 77 17.83 -6.32 -22.17
N PRO A 78 18.17 -5.72 -23.33
CA PRO A 78 19.27 -4.76 -23.44
C PRO A 78 19.26 -3.68 -22.35
N LEU A 79 18.08 -3.30 -21.85
CA LEU A 79 17.92 -2.39 -20.70
C LEU A 79 18.68 -2.85 -19.45
N TRP A 80 18.72 -4.15 -19.18
CA TRP A 80 19.37 -4.74 -18.00
C TRP A 80 20.85 -5.04 -18.21
N GLN A 81 21.37 -4.85 -19.43
CA GLN A 81 22.79 -5.03 -19.73
C GLN A 81 23.60 -3.78 -19.39
N ASP A 82 22.97 -2.61 -19.39
CA ASP A 82 23.55 -1.35 -18.92
C ASP A 82 23.12 -1.10 -17.46
N LEU A 83 24.10 -1.04 -16.56
CA LEU A 83 23.86 -0.92 -15.13
C LEU A 83 23.22 0.42 -14.75
N ASP A 84 23.57 1.52 -15.43
CA ASP A 84 23.04 2.84 -15.12
C ASP A 84 21.55 2.90 -15.48
N TRP A 85 21.18 2.34 -16.63
CA TRP A 85 19.78 2.15 -17.01
C TRP A 85 19.05 1.21 -16.04
N ALA A 86 19.63 0.05 -15.71
CA ALA A 86 19.02 -0.90 -14.80
C ALA A 86 18.69 -0.26 -13.44
N ILE A 87 19.63 0.50 -12.85
CA ILE A 87 19.43 1.20 -11.58
C ILE A 87 18.35 2.27 -11.71
N GLY A 88 18.39 3.10 -12.76
CA GLY A 88 17.40 4.17 -12.97
C GLY A 88 15.97 3.64 -13.02
N GLN A 89 15.77 2.47 -13.61
CA GLN A 89 14.45 1.83 -13.74
C GLN A 89 13.96 1.18 -12.44
N MET A 90 14.82 1.01 -11.43
CA MET A 90 14.45 0.48 -10.11
C MET A 90 14.06 1.57 -9.10
N LEU A 91 14.17 2.85 -9.46
CA LEU A 91 13.90 3.97 -8.57
C LEU A 91 12.53 4.60 -8.83
N ILE A 92 11.87 4.99 -7.74
CA ILE A 92 10.65 5.81 -7.73
C ILE A 92 11.00 7.13 -7.06
N MET A 93 10.86 8.25 -7.77
CA MET A 93 11.18 9.58 -7.23
C MET A 93 10.01 10.55 -7.36
N GLY A 94 9.85 11.40 -6.35
CA GLY A 94 8.90 12.52 -6.35
C GLY A 94 9.61 13.83 -6.04
N TRP A 95 8.87 14.94 -6.07
CA TRP A 95 9.37 16.25 -5.66
C TRP A 95 8.22 17.14 -5.18
N ASP A 96 8.56 18.29 -4.60
CA ASP A 96 7.60 19.29 -4.15
C ASP A 96 7.39 20.37 -5.22
N GLY A 97 6.14 20.82 -5.37
CA GLY A 97 5.74 21.85 -6.34
C GLY A 97 5.09 21.28 -7.59
N THR A 98 4.52 22.16 -8.40
CA THR A 98 3.59 21.78 -9.49
C THR A 98 4.20 21.91 -10.89
N GLU A 99 5.50 22.12 -10.96
CA GLU A 99 6.25 22.30 -12.22
C GLU A 99 7.44 21.35 -12.25
N VAL A 100 7.89 21.00 -13.45
CA VAL A 100 9.11 20.20 -13.65
C VAL A 100 10.32 21.01 -13.22
N THR A 101 11.03 20.54 -12.21
CA THR A 101 12.26 21.17 -11.71
C THR A 101 13.50 20.73 -12.50
N PRO A 102 14.60 21.49 -12.48
CA PRO A 102 15.88 21.03 -13.04
C PRO A 102 16.36 19.69 -12.47
N GLN A 103 16.06 19.43 -11.19
CA GLN A 103 16.47 18.21 -10.48
C GLN A 103 15.75 16.98 -11.03
N ILE A 104 14.41 16.99 -11.13
CA ILE A 104 13.68 15.83 -11.67
C ILE A 104 13.98 15.64 -13.17
N ARG A 105 14.18 16.74 -13.92
CA ARG A 105 14.63 16.67 -15.32
C ARG A 105 15.99 15.97 -15.45
N SER A 106 16.94 16.27 -14.57
CA SER A 106 18.24 15.61 -14.56
C SER A 106 18.13 14.14 -14.17
N LEU A 107 17.29 13.78 -13.18
CA LEU A 107 17.05 12.37 -12.82
C LEU A 107 16.50 11.56 -14.01
N ILE A 108 15.55 12.12 -14.77
CA ILE A 108 15.01 11.45 -15.96
C ILE A 108 16.08 11.34 -17.06
N ARG A 109 16.76 12.44 -17.39
CA ARG A 109 17.65 12.51 -18.55
C ARG A 109 18.99 11.82 -18.32
N ASP A 110 19.62 12.13 -17.18
CA ASP A 110 21.01 11.79 -16.90
C ASP A 110 21.16 10.53 -16.02
N HIS A 111 20.10 10.16 -15.29
CA HIS A 111 20.07 9.02 -14.38
C HIS A 111 18.99 8.00 -14.71
N HIS A 112 18.39 8.10 -15.91
CA HIS A 112 17.50 7.08 -16.48
C HIS A 112 16.33 6.67 -15.58
N LEU A 113 15.84 7.61 -14.75
CA LEU A 113 14.76 7.35 -13.79
C LEU A 113 13.52 6.79 -14.49
N GLY A 114 13.07 5.60 -14.08
CA GLY A 114 11.94 4.91 -14.72
C GLY A 114 10.56 5.22 -14.12
N THR A 115 10.50 5.63 -12.86
CA THR A 115 9.22 5.85 -12.16
C THR A 115 9.19 7.18 -11.42
N ILE A 116 8.07 7.89 -11.58
CA ILE A 116 7.75 9.12 -10.85
C ILE A 116 6.54 8.86 -9.97
N ILE A 117 6.59 9.33 -8.73
CA ILE A 117 5.40 9.42 -7.86
C ILE A 117 4.92 10.86 -7.77
N LEU A 118 3.65 11.08 -8.12
CA LEU A 118 2.97 12.37 -7.96
C LEU A 118 2.08 12.33 -6.72
N THR A 119 2.02 13.45 -6.00
CA THR A 119 1.22 13.63 -4.78
C THR A 119 0.37 14.88 -4.89
N ALA A 120 -0.50 15.15 -3.91
CA ALA A 120 -1.27 16.40 -3.85
C ALA A 120 -0.41 17.68 -3.94
N LYS A 121 0.89 17.61 -3.63
CA LYS A 121 1.83 18.74 -3.80
C LYS A 121 2.11 19.10 -5.25
N ASN A 122 1.88 18.16 -6.18
CA ASN A 122 2.12 18.33 -7.61
C ASN A 122 0.84 18.64 -8.40
N LEU A 123 -0.32 18.24 -7.87
CA LEU A 123 -1.55 18.08 -8.64
C LEU A 123 -2.58 19.16 -8.28
N LYS A 124 -2.85 20.05 -9.24
CA LYS A 124 -3.81 21.17 -9.06
C LYS A 124 -5.20 20.89 -9.62
N SER A 125 -5.27 20.24 -10.77
CA SER A 125 -6.50 19.88 -11.49
C SER A 125 -6.20 18.75 -12.48
N ALA A 126 -7.24 18.16 -13.06
CA ALA A 126 -7.08 17.12 -14.09
C ALA A 126 -6.28 17.61 -15.31
N GLN A 127 -6.56 18.82 -15.81
CA GLN A 127 -5.88 19.37 -16.99
C GLN A 127 -4.42 19.71 -16.71
N GLU A 128 -4.12 20.31 -15.56
CA GLU A 128 -2.74 20.62 -15.18
C GLU A 128 -1.93 19.33 -14.96
N THR A 129 -2.57 18.29 -14.40
CA THR A 129 -1.96 16.96 -14.28
C THR A 129 -1.61 16.37 -15.65
N ALA A 130 -2.56 16.40 -16.60
CA ALA A 130 -2.32 15.90 -17.94
C ALA A 130 -1.17 16.64 -18.65
N LYS A 131 -1.07 17.97 -18.46
CA LYS A 131 0.06 18.77 -18.99
C LYS A 131 1.38 18.38 -18.34
N LEU A 132 1.42 18.26 -17.01
CA LEU A 132 2.61 17.89 -16.27
C LEU A 132 3.12 16.50 -16.69
N VAL A 133 2.23 15.51 -16.75
CA VAL A 133 2.58 14.15 -17.18
C VAL A 133 3.07 14.14 -18.62
N LYS A 134 2.42 14.89 -19.52
CA LYS A 134 2.88 15.03 -20.91
C LYS A 134 4.29 15.60 -20.99
N GLU A 135 4.62 16.61 -20.18
CA GLU A 135 5.96 17.18 -20.13
C GLU A 135 6.99 16.13 -19.67
N LEU A 136 6.72 15.42 -18.58
CA LEU A 136 7.60 14.37 -18.06
C LEU A 136 7.86 13.27 -19.10
N GLN A 137 6.81 12.78 -19.75
CA GLN A 137 6.93 11.75 -20.80
C GLN A 137 7.69 12.27 -22.02
N THR A 138 7.53 13.55 -22.37
CA THR A 138 8.30 14.18 -23.46
C THR A 138 9.79 14.24 -23.13
N ILE A 139 10.14 14.58 -21.88
CA ILE A 139 11.54 14.60 -21.42
C ILE A 139 12.14 13.19 -21.49
N ALA A 140 11.44 12.17 -20.99
CA ALA A 140 11.91 10.78 -21.03
C ALA A 140 12.09 10.28 -22.47
N HIS A 141 11.14 10.56 -23.35
CA HIS A 141 11.22 10.20 -24.76
C HIS A 141 12.43 10.87 -25.44
N GLN A 142 12.65 12.17 -25.22
CA GLN A 142 13.80 12.90 -25.76
C GLN A 142 15.14 12.42 -25.20
N ALA A 143 15.15 11.92 -23.96
CA ALA A 143 16.32 11.32 -23.33
C ALA A 143 16.59 9.87 -23.78
N GLY A 144 15.80 9.32 -24.70
CA GLY A 144 16.03 8.00 -25.27
C GLY A 144 15.53 6.84 -24.40
N HIS A 145 14.58 7.08 -23.50
CA HIS A 145 13.98 6.01 -22.70
C HIS A 145 13.32 4.95 -23.61
N PRO A 146 13.63 3.65 -23.42
CA PRO A 146 13.08 2.59 -24.28
C PRO A 146 11.61 2.28 -23.99
N LYS A 147 11.11 2.71 -22.81
CA LYS A 147 9.71 2.59 -22.37
C LYS A 147 9.25 3.92 -21.75
N PRO A 148 7.95 4.24 -21.78
CA PRO A 148 7.41 5.39 -21.07
C PRO A 148 7.66 5.29 -19.56
N LEU A 149 7.71 6.43 -18.88
CA LEU A 149 7.78 6.47 -17.43
C LEU A 149 6.55 5.81 -16.81
N LEU A 150 6.74 5.10 -15.70
CA LEU A 150 5.66 4.83 -14.77
C LEU A 150 5.35 6.11 -13.99
N ILE A 151 4.09 6.52 -14.00
CA ILE A 151 3.56 7.67 -13.29
C ILE A 151 2.63 7.13 -12.21
N ALA A 152 3.16 7.07 -11.00
CA ALA A 152 2.52 6.54 -9.82
C ALA A 152 1.68 7.60 -9.09
N LEU A 153 0.53 7.17 -8.58
CA LEU A 153 -0.37 8.00 -7.78
C LEU A 153 -0.96 7.19 -6.61
N ASP A 154 -1.08 7.82 -5.45
CA ASP A 154 -1.88 7.30 -4.34
C ASP A 154 -3.30 7.89 -4.40
N GLN A 155 -4.25 7.10 -4.89
CA GLN A 155 -5.67 7.47 -5.07
C GLN A 155 -6.56 6.32 -4.59
N GLU A 156 -6.83 6.28 -3.28
CA GLU A 156 -7.59 5.20 -2.62
C GLU A 156 -9.10 5.49 -2.54
N ASN A 157 -9.52 6.70 -2.89
CA ASN A 157 -10.80 7.29 -2.50
C ASN A 157 -10.89 7.58 -0.98
N GLY A 158 -12.00 8.16 -0.54
CA GLY A 158 -12.16 8.59 0.86
C GLY A 158 -11.14 9.66 1.28
N GLY A 159 -10.31 9.35 2.28
CA GLY A 159 -9.39 10.30 2.90
C GLY A 159 -7.99 10.37 2.30
N VAL A 160 -7.62 9.45 1.39
CA VAL A 160 -6.30 9.40 0.76
C VAL A 160 -6.46 9.52 -0.75
N ASN A 161 -6.39 10.75 -1.23
CA ASN A 161 -6.52 11.10 -2.64
C ASN A 161 -5.52 12.18 -3.00
N SER A 162 -4.63 11.87 -3.93
CA SER A 162 -3.62 12.81 -4.39
C SER A 162 -4.16 13.77 -5.44
N LEU A 163 -5.06 13.32 -6.33
CA LEU A 163 -5.71 14.14 -7.33
C LEU A 163 -7.16 14.42 -6.92
N PHE A 164 -7.52 15.71 -6.89
CA PHE A 164 -8.89 16.17 -6.71
C PHE A 164 -9.24 17.15 -7.83
N ASP A 165 -10.44 16.99 -8.38
CA ASP A 165 -11.02 17.88 -9.39
C ASP A 165 -12.53 17.70 -9.35
N GLU A 166 -13.29 18.78 -9.15
CA GLU A 166 -14.75 18.71 -8.98
C GLU A 166 -15.49 18.26 -10.24
N ASP A 167 -14.92 18.52 -11.42
CA ASP A 167 -15.58 18.28 -12.70
C ASP A 167 -15.19 16.92 -13.30
N TYR A 168 -13.96 16.45 -13.05
CA TYR A 168 -13.36 15.33 -13.79
C TYR A 168 -12.90 14.15 -12.94
N VAL A 169 -12.78 14.30 -11.61
CA VAL A 169 -12.29 13.24 -10.73
C VAL A 169 -13.25 13.03 -9.56
N CYS A 170 -14.07 11.99 -9.68
CA CYS A 170 -15.11 11.69 -8.72
C CYS A 170 -14.51 11.22 -7.38
N GLN A 171 -15.06 11.72 -6.28
CA GLN A 171 -14.71 11.29 -4.93
C GLN A 171 -15.67 10.22 -4.43
N PHE A 172 -15.18 8.99 -4.34
CA PHE A 172 -15.93 7.86 -3.79
C PHE A 172 -15.68 7.67 -2.28
N PRO A 173 -16.53 6.90 -1.58
CA PRO A 173 -16.25 6.46 -0.21
C PRO A 173 -14.93 5.69 -0.11
N SER A 174 -14.36 5.63 1.11
CA SER A 174 -13.21 4.75 1.38
C SER A 174 -13.59 3.28 1.24
N ALA A 175 -12.60 2.38 1.19
CA ALA A 175 -12.83 0.94 1.07
C ALA A 175 -13.81 0.39 2.11
N MET A 176 -13.71 0.82 3.37
CA MET A 176 -14.66 0.45 4.43
C MET A 176 -16.09 0.92 4.13
N GLY A 177 -16.24 2.12 3.57
CA GLY A 177 -17.54 2.66 3.16
C GLY A 177 -18.17 1.87 2.01
N VAL A 178 -17.35 1.43 1.05
CA VAL A 178 -17.79 0.53 -0.03
C VAL A 178 -18.18 -0.83 0.54
N ALA A 179 -17.37 -1.39 1.45
CA ALA A 179 -17.61 -2.68 2.09
C ALA A 179 -18.89 -2.69 2.93
N ALA A 180 -19.20 -1.58 3.62
CA ALA A 180 -20.42 -1.43 4.40
C ALA A 180 -21.72 -1.59 3.58
N THR A 181 -21.65 -1.53 2.25
CA THR A 181 -22.80 -1.81 1.38
C THR A 181 -23.10 -3.30 1.24
N GLY A 182 -22.15 -4.18 1.58
CA GLY A 182 -22.25 -5.63 1.37
C GLY A 182 -22.18 -6.07 -0.09
N ARG A 183 -21.74 -5.19 -1.00
CA ARG A 183 -21.68 -5.43 -2.46
C ARG A 183 -20.25 -5.34 -2.96
N VAL A 184 -19.60 -6.49 -3.15
CA VAL A 184 -18.22 -6.61 -3.65
C VAL A 184 -18.07 -5.99 -5.05
N GLU A 185 -19.13 -6.03 -5.85
CA GLU A 185 -19.18 -5.50 -7.22
C GLU A 185 -18.91 -3.99 -7.24
N LEU A 186 -19.29 -3.27 -6.18
CA LEU A 186 -19.00 -1.84 -6.09
C LEU A 186 -17.51 -1.55 -5.95
N ALA A 187 -16.71 -2.42 -5.33
CA ALA A 187 -15.26 -2.21 -5.29
C ALA A 187 -14.65 -2.31 -6.69
N TYR A 188 -15.16 -3.21 -7.54
CA TYR A 188 -14.77 -3.24 -8.95
C TYR A 188 -15.19 -1.95 -9.67
N GLU A 189 -16.45 -1.56 -9.58
CA GLU A 189 -16.99 -0.39 -10.28
C GLU A 189 -16.30 0.91 -9.88
N VAL A 190 -16.14 1.14 -8.57
CA VAL A 190 -15.46 2.31 -8.01
C VAL A 190 -14.00 2.34 -8.45
N SER A 191 -13.25 1.24 -8.26
CA SER A 191 -11.83 1.22 -8.63
C SER A 191 -11.62 1.38 -10.14
N LYS A 192 -12.51 0.82 -10.97
CA LYS A 192 -12.47 1.02 -12.42
C LYS A 192 -12.75 2.47 -12.82
N ALA A 193 -13.77 3.09 -12.22
CA ALA A 193 -14.10 4.49 -12.46
C ALA A 193 -12.92 5.40 -12.06
N THR A 194 -12.43 5.28 -10.83
CA THR A 194 -11.26 6.04 -10.34
C THR A 194 -10.05 5.85 -11.24
N ALA A 195 -9.71 4.61 -11.62
CA ALA A 195 -8.56 4.33 -12.49
C ALA A 195 -8.73 4.89 -13.90
N THR A 196 -9.96 4.89 -14.44
CA THR A 196 -10.26 5.49 -15.75
C THR A 196 -10.07 7.01 -15.72
N GLU A 197 -10.56 7.67 -14.68
CA GLU A 197 -10.47 9.13 -14.51
C GLU A 197 -9.02 9.60 -14.35
N VAL A 198 -8.26 9.00 -13.44
CA VAL A 198 -6.84 9.36 -13.28
C VAL A 198 -5.99 8.91 -14.48
N GLY A 199 -6.37 7.81 -15.13
CA GLY A 199 -5.76 7.32 -16.37
C GLY A 199 -5.88 8.31 -17.51
N ALA A 200 -7.02 9.01 -17.63
CA ALA A 200 -7.21 10.09 -18.60
C ALA A 200 -6.26 11.27 -18.37
N CYS A 201 -5.73 11.44 -17.15
CA CYS A 201 -4.72 12.43 -16.81
C CYS A 201 -3.27 11.95 -17.05
N GLY A 202 -3.08 10.73 -17.57
CA GLY A 202 -1.78 10.14 -17.88
C GLY A 202 -1.16 9.31 -16.74
N ILE A 203 -1.86 9.10 -15.63
CA ILE A 203 -1.45 8.18 -14.58
C ILE A 203 -1.55 6.75 -15.12
N ASN A 204 -0.51 5.94 -14.94
CA ASN A 204 -0.48 4.56 -15.43
C ASN A 204 -0.13 3.53 -14.35
N PHE A 205 0.14 3.99 -13.12
CA PHE A 205 0.43 3.13 -11.97
C PHE A 205 -0.31 3.61 -10.73
N MET A 206 -1.25 2.82 -10.23
CA MET A 206 -2.01 3.14 -9.02
C MET A 206 -1.39 2.42 -7.82
N LEU A 207 -1.05 3.18 -6.78
CA LEU A 207 -0.52 2.66 -5.52
C LEU A 207 -1.66 2.14 -4.64
N GLY A 208 -2.34 1.10 -5.11
CA GLY A 208 -3.43 0.44 -4.41
C GLY A 208 -3.87 -0.84 -5.13
N PRO A 209 -4.85 -1.57 -4.57
CA PRO A 209 -5.66 -1.21 -3.39
C PRO A 209 -4.97 -1.53 -2.06
N VAL A 210 -5.57 -1.05 -0.97
CA VAL A 210 -5.22 -1.45 0.40
C VAL A 210 -5.72 -2.87 0.66
N LEU A 211 -4.81 -3.76 1.02
CA LEU A 211 -5.02 -5.17 1.33
C LEU A 211 -4.80 -5.48 2.82
N ASP A 212 -4.58 -4.45 3.64
CA ASP A 212 -4.44 -4.55 5.09
C ASP A 212 -5.73 -5.07 5.75
N VAL A 213 -5.59 -6.05 6.65
CA VAL A 213 -6.69 -6.56 7.48
C VAL A 213 -6.67 -5.86 8.83
N LEU A 214 -7.68 -5.04 9.12
CA LEU A 214 -7.75 -4.23 10.33
C LEU A 214 -8.21 -5.04 11.55
N SER A 215 -7.37 -5.96 12.04
CA SER A 215 -7.73 -6.83 13.17
C SER A 215 -7.52 -6.21 14.55
N ASN A 216 -7.09 -4.95 14.62
CA ASN A 216 -6.87 -4.22 15.87
C ASN A 216 -7.77 -2.97 15.96
N ALA A 217 -8.63 -2.95 16.98
CA ALA A 217 -9.57 -1.84 17.20
C ALA A 217 -8.94 -0.58 17.81
N ARG A 218 -7.65 -0.60 18.17
CA ARG A 218 -6.92 0.62 18.59
C ARG A 218 -6.70 1.54 17.38
N TYR A 219 -6.26 2.76 17.64
CA TYR A 219 -5.88 3.69 16.57
C TYR A 219 -4.78 3.06 15.70
N GLN A 220 -5.11 2.73 14.45
CA GLN A 220 -4.20 2.22 13.44
C GLN A 220 -4.09 3.23 12.29
N PRO A 221 -2.92 3.39 11.65
CA PRO A 221 -2.74 4.31 10.53
C PRO A 221 -3.64 4.03 9.31
N VAL A 222 -4.17 2.81 9.19
CA VAL A 222 -5.02 2.40 8.07
C VAL A 222 -6.47 2.85 8.27
N GLY A 223 -7.07 2.61 9.43
CA GLY A 223 -8.44 2.99 9.74
C GLY A 223 -9.44 2.63 8.62
N VAL A 224 -10.26 3.60 8.20
CA VAL A 224 -11.30 3.42 7.16
C VAL A 224 -10.76 3.16 5.75
N ARG A 225 -9.44 3.20 5.54
CA ARG A 225 -8.78 2.82 4.28
C ARG A 225 -8.80 1.30 4.06
N ALA A 226 -8.84 0.51 5.14
CA ALA A 226 -9.04 -0.93 5.04
C ALA A 226 -10.47 -1.24 4.63
N THR A 227 -10.69 -2.40 4.01
CA THR A 227 -12.04 -2.92 3.75
C THR A 227 -12.73 -3.30 5.07
N GLY A 228 -12.02 -3.96 5.98
CA GLY A 228 -12.56 -4.47 7.23
C GLY A 228 -11.55 -5.30 8.02
N ASP A 229 -12.05 -6.12 8.94
CA ASP A 229 -11.28 -6.98 9.84
C ASP A 229 -11.33 -8.48 9.48
N ASP A 230 -12.22 -8.89 8.56
CA ASP A 230 -12.26 -10.26 8.04
C ASP A 230 -11.28 -10.46 6.85
N PRO A 231 -10.31 -11.38 6.96
CA PRO A 231 -9.32 -11.59 5.91
C PRO A 231 -9.90 -12.06 4.56
N GLN A 232 -11.03 -12.77 4.56
CA GLN A 232 -11.65 -13.26 3.32
C GLN A 232 -12.44 -12.14 2.64
N GLU A 233 -13.15 -11.32 3.41
CA GLU A 233 -13.83 -10.14 2.90
C GLU A 233 -12.83 -9.15 2.29
N VAL A 234 -11.76 -8.81 3.02
CA VAL A 234 -10.67 -7.95 2.51
C VAL A 234 -10.09 -8.54 1.22
N SER A 235 -9.91 -9.86 1.15
CA SER A 235 -9.46 -10.52 -0.08
C SER A 235 -10.46 -10.37 -1.25
N GLN A 236 -11.76 -10.49 -1.01
CA GLN A 236 -12.78 -10.41 -2.06
C GLN A 236 -12.86 -8.99 -2.64
N TYR A 237 -12.98 -7.98 -1.76
CA TYR A 237 -13.02 -6.57 -2.16
C TYR A 237 -11.70 -6.11 -2.79
N GLY A 238 -10.56 -6.52 -2.22
CA GLY A 238 -9.24 -6.21 -2.77
C GLY A 238 -9.04 -6.78 -4.17
N ILE A 239 -9.47 -8.03 -4.43
CA ILE A 239 -9.39 -8.63 -5.77
C ILE A 239 -10.36 -7.93 -6.74
N ALA A 240 -11.56 -7.57 -6.30
CA ALA A 240 -12.50 -6.80 -7.12
C ALA A 240 -11.92 -5.44 -7.53
N ALA A 241 -11.29 -4.72 -6.59
CA ALA A 241 -10.60 -3.47 -6.85
C ALA A 241 -9.41 -3.65 -7.83
N ILE A 242 -8.57 -4.66 -7.62
CA ILE A 242 -7.47 -5.01 -8.56
C ILE A 242 -8.00 -5.23 -9.98
N ASN A 243 -9.09 -6.00 -10.12
CA ASN A 243 -9.73 -6.22 -11.41
C ASN A 243 -10.20 -4.91 -12.05
N GLY A 244 -10.80 -4.00 -11.27
CA GLY A 244 -11.25 -2.71 -11.76
C GLY A 244 -10.11 -1.84 -12.28
N ILE A 245 -9.00 -1.74 -11.52
CA ILE A 245 -7.81 -0.96 -11.90
C ILE A 245 -7.19 -1.53 -13.19
N ARG A 246 -7.02 -2.85 -13.24
CA ARG A 246 -6.42 -3.55 -14.39
C ARG A 246 -7.27 -3.43 -15.65
N ASP A 247 -8.59 -3.55 -15.53
CA ASP A 247 -9.51 -3.40 -16.65
C ASP A 247 -9.59 -1.96 -17.17
N ALA A 248 -9.24 -0.96 -16.34
CA ALA A 248 -9.05 0.43 -16.76
C ALA A 248 -7.67 0.68 -17.43
N GLY A 249 -6.78 -0.32 -17.45
CA GLY A 249 -5.48 -0.25 -18.10
C GLY A 249 -4.33 0.26 -17.23
N LEU A 250 -4.53 0.39 -15.91
CA LEU A 250 -3.48 0.82 -14.97
C LEU A 250 -2.79 -0.39 -14.32
N ALA A 251 -1.50 -0.24 -14.04
CA ALA A 251 -0.80 -1.15 -13.14
C ALA A 251 -1.27 -0.92 -11.69
N CYS A 252 -1.29 -1.99 -10.88
CA CYS A 252 -1.72 -1.91 -9.47
C CYS A 252 -0.63 -2.37 -8.49
N CYS A 253 -0.56 -1.69 -7.34
CA CYS A 253 0.38 -1.99 -6.26
C CYS A 253 -0.36 -2.22 -4.93
N GLY A 254 -0.53 -3.48 -4.56
CA GLY A 254 -1.22 -3.85 -3.31
C GLY A 254 -0.39 -3.45 -2.09
N LYS A 255 -1.03 -2.94 -1.03
CA LYS A 255 -0.32 -2.39 0.14
C LYS A 255 -1.07 -2.58 1.46
N HIS A 256 -0.42 -2.58 2.62
CA HIS A 256 1.02 -2.49 2.85
C HIS A 256 1.51 -3.83 3.36
N PHE A 257 2.38 -4.52 2.62
CA PHE A 257 2.87 -5.83 3.04
C PHE A 257 3.83 -5.70 4.23
N PRO A 258 3.75 -6.58 5.25
CA PRO A 258 2.83 -7.72 5.37
C PRO A 258 1.43 -7.35 5.90
N SER A 259 1.28 -6.25 6.67
CA SER A 259 0.01 -5.57 6.97
C SER A 259 0.27 -4.42 7.94
N TYR A 260 -0.46 -3.31 7.81
CA TYR A 260 -0.56 -2.23 8.80
C TYR A 260 -1.82 -2.32 9.69
N GLY A 261 -2.60 -3.38 9.57
CA GLY A 261 -3.88 -3.49 10.27
C GLY A 261 -3.81 -3.99 11.72
N ASN A 262 -2.61 -4.36 12.21
CA ASN A 262 -2.40 -4.77 13.60
C ASN A 262 -0.99 -4.41 14.09
N LEU A 263 -0.71 -3.11 14.14
CA LEU A 263 0.57 -2.60 14.63
C LEU A 263 0.53 -2.39 16.14
N ASP A 264 1.64 -2.73 16.79
CA ASP A 264 1.96 -2.33 18.14
C ASP A 264 2.98 -1.18 18.13
N PHE A 265 2.90 -0.31 19.14
CA PHE A 265 3.74 0.88 19.26
C PHE A 265 4.35 0.88 20.67
N LEU A 266 5.69 0.79 20.78
CA LEU A 266 6.39 0.73 22.07
C LEU A 266 6.34 2.04 22.86
N GLY A 267 5.95 3.14 22.22
CA GLY A 267 5.86 4.47 22.83
C GLY A 267 4.81 5.34 22.13
N SER A 268 5.26 6.23 21.26
CA SER A 268 4.38 7.15 20.53
C SER A 268 3.94 6.57 19.18
N SER A 269 2.88 7.11 18.58
CA SER A 269 2.47 6.77 17.21
C SER A 269 3.47 7.22 16.12
N LEU A 270 4.57 7.90 16.50
CA LEU A 270 5.67 8.27 15.62
C LEU A 270 6.82 7.25 15.63
N ASP A 271 6.78 6.27 16.55
CA ASP A 271 7.80 5.23 16.61
C ASP A 271 7.60 4.21 15.48
N VAL A 272 8.68 3.54 15.07
CA VAL A 272 8.60 2.49 14.05
C VAL A 272 7.65 1.40 14.52
N PRO A 273 6.55 1.13 13.80
CA PRO A 273 5.54 0.17 14.25
C PRO A 273 6.10 -1.25 14.23
N ILE A 274 5.60 -2.08 15.15
CA ILE A 274 6.02 -3.46 15.31
C ILE A 274 4.87 -4.41 15.01
N ILE A 275 5.18 -5.50 14.32
CA ILE A 275 4.30 -6.65 14.19
C ILE A 275 4.78 -7.72 15.18
N THR A 276 3.91 -8.06 16.13
CA THR A 276 4.17 -9.05 17.18
C THR A 276 3.64 -10.44 16.85
N GLN A 277 2.83 -10.55 15.79
CA GLN A 277 2.24 -11.81 15.33
C GLN A 277 3.30 -12.76 14.77
N THR A 278 3.12 -14.06 15.00
CA THR A 278 3.97 -15.08 14.36
C THR A 278 3.63 -15.21 12.87
N LEU A 279 4.52 -15.86 12.11
CA LEU A 279 4.26 -16.14 10.70
C LEU A 279 3.00 -16.99 10.49
N GLU A 280 2.70 -17.93 11.40
CA GLU A 280 1.49 -18.75 11.36
C GLU A 280 0.24 -17.90 11.57
N GLU A 281 0.27 -16.96 12.51
CA GLU A 281 -0.85 -16.05 12.77
C GLU A 281 -1.09 -15.11 11.59
N LEU A 282 -0.01 -14.55 11.03
CA LEU A 282 -0.06 -13.73 9.81
C LEU A 282 -0.60 -14.53 8.62
N SER A 283 -0.17 -15.78 8.45
CA SER A 283 -0.60 -16.67 7.35
C SER A 283 -2.08 -17.03 7.38
N LEU A 284 -2.69 -17.00 8.58
CA LEU A 284 -4.12 -17.25 8.80
C LEU A 284 -4.96 -15.95 8.75
N SER A 285 -4.32 -14.78 8.72
CA SER A 285 -5.00 -13.47 8.76
C SER A 285 -4.42 -12.50 7.73
N ALA A 286 -3.52 -11.60 8.13
CA ALA A 286 -2.95 -10.50 7.35
C ALA A 286 -2.44 -10.88 5.95
N LEU A 287 -1.89 -12.08 5.78
CA LEU A 287 -1.33 -12.51 4.50
C LEU A 287 -2.36 -13.11 3.55
N VAL A 288 -3.59 -13.37 4.00
CA VAL A 288 -4.65 -13.99 3.18
C VAL A 288 -4.98 -13.13 1.95
N PRO A 289 -5.25 -11.81 2.06
CA PRO A 289 -5.55 -10.99 0.89
C PRO A 289 -4.39 -10.92 -0.12
N PHE A 290 -3.15 -10.77 0.37
CA PHE A 290 -1.96 -10.73 -0.49
C PHE A 290 -1.75 -12.06 -1.23
N ARG A 291 -1.82 -13.20 -0.52
CA ARG A 291 -1.67 -14.52 -1.13
C ARG A 291 -2.71 -14.75 -2.22
N ASN A 292 -3.97 -14.42 -1.94
CA ASN A 292 -5.06 -14.60 -2.88
C ASN A 292 -4.93 -13.66 -4.07
N ALA A 293 -4.54 -12.39 -3.85
CA ALA A 293 -4.28 -11.42 -4.91
C ALA A 293 -3.16 -11.87 -5.85
N ILE A 294 -2.02 -12.34 -5.31
CA ILE A 294 -0.92 -12.90 -6.10
C ILE A 294 -1.40 -14.10 -6.93
N ALA A 295 -2.21 -15.00 -6.34
CA ALA A 295 -2.73 -16.17 -7.03
C ALA A 295 -3.63 -15.85 -8.22
N THR A 296 -4.19 -14.63 -8.31
CA THR A 296 -4.95 -14.19 -9.49
C THR A 296 -4.07 -13.92 -10.71
N GLY A 297 -2.76 -13.67 -10.51
CA GLY A 297 -1.85 -13.22 -11.56
C GLY A 297 -2.09 -11.79 -12.06
N LYS A 298 -2.92 -11.01 -11.36
CA LYS A 298 -3.29 -9.63 -11.75
C LYS A 298 -2.71 -8.53 -10.87
N LEU A 299 -1.99 -8.89 -9.80
CA LEU A 299 -1.27 -7.94 -8.95
C LEU A 299 0.10 -7.65 -9.56
N ASP A 300 0.34 -6.42 -10.02
CA ASP A 300 1.60 -6.07 -10.70
C ASP A 300 2.75 -5.80 -9.73
N ALA A 301 2.45 -5.19 -8.58
CA ALA A 301 3.42 -4.83 -7.57
C ALA A 301 2.85 -4.96 -6.15
N MET A 302 3.74 -4.93 -5.17
CA MET A 302 3.39 -4.94 -3.75
C MET A 302 4.26 -3.93 -3.00
N PHE A 303 3.62 -3.03 -2.27
CA PHE A 303 4.29 -2.04 -1.45
C PHE A 303 4.61 -2.66 -0.08
N VAL A 304 5.88 -2.70 0.30
CA VAL A 304 6.31 -3.19 1.61
C VAL A 304 6.31 -2.02 2.58
N GLY A 305 5.59 -2.18 3.70
CA GLY A 305 5.51 -1.17 4.74
C GLY A 305 6.76 -1.13 5.63
N ASP A 306 7.04 0.04 6.20
CA ASP A 306 8.11 0.30 7.16
C ASP A 306 7.70 -0.21 8.56
N VAL A 307 7.79 -1.52 8.76
CA VAL A 307 7.49 -2.21 10.03
C VAL A 307 8.64 -3.09 10.48
N VAL A 308 8.80 -3.24 11.80
CA VAL A 308 9.70 -4.22 12.39
C VAL A 308 8.91 -5.46 12.78
N SER A 309 9.26 -6.62 12.22
CA SER A 309 8.73 -7.89 12.70
C SER A 309 9.53 -8.34 13.92
N ARG A 310 8.86 -8.50 15.06
CA ARG A 310 9.46 -9.03 16.29
C ARG A 310 8.64 -10.25 16.73
N THR A 311 9.01 -11.42 16.22
CA THR A 311 8.48 -12.68 16.72
C THR A 311 9.03 -12.91 18.13
N PRO A 312 8.18 -13.07 19.16
CA PRO A 312 8.65 -13.55 20.45
C PRO A 312 9.35 -14.91 20.27
N PRO A 313 10.40 -15.21 21.05
CA PRO A 313 11.12 -16.48 20.99
C PRO A 313 10.24 -17.69 21.32
#